data_AF-A0A7R8ZGG2-F1
#
_entry.id   AF-A0A7R8ZGG2-F1
#
_cell.length_a   1.000
_cell.length_b   1.000
_cell.length_c   1.000
_cell.angle_alpha   90.00
_cell.angle_beta   90.00
_cell.angle_gamma   90.00
#
_symmetry.space_group_name_H-M   'P 1'
#
loop_
_entity.id
_entity.type
_entity.pdbx_description
1 polymer ?
#
loop_
_entity_poly.entity_id
_entity_poly.type
_entity_poly.pdbx_seq_one_letter_code
_entity_poly.pdbx_strand_id
1 'polypeptide(L)'
;MMEHISAEKNSVSNDEMATTTPEFYRKRHVAYFKFNYGVLPHRLKDLDVSRCMLLYFALSGLDVLGAVELLPEDDRRQMIDWIYSLQVVDIDAGDGRGRSRRGGFRGCPSFAPAGHDYDAGHITMTYTALCSLLILGNDLDRVNRRSVLEGVKALQLPDGSFMNTLNGGENDLRFMYCACAVASLLRDRSCIDREKAIEFILSCVNYDGGMGTRPGGESHGGAVYCGVASLHLLGAELEPSLKEALQMWCMARTFSEGTGGFQGRPNKDFVDEFGGQQNYQLKKVDPALNVSVDALKRVLEL
;
A
#
# COMPACT_ATOMS: atom_id res chain seq x y z
N MET A 1 -28.35 77.11 -5.24
CA MET A 1 -27.68 77.13 -3.93
C MET A 1 -27.76 75.70 -3.42
N MET A 2 -26.61 75.11 -3.09
CA MET A 2 -26.40 73.67 -2.84
C MET A 2 -27.45 73.03 -1.93
N GLU A 3 -27.82 71.78 -2.21
CA GLU A 3 -27.95 70.81 -1.13
C GLU A 3 -27.60 69.38 -1.56
N HIS A 4 -26.93 68.71 -0.63
CA HIS A 4 -26.21 67.45 -0.72
C HIS A 4 -27.12 66.22 -0.54
N ILE A 5 -26.87 65.20 -1.36
CA ILE A 5 -26.83 63.75 -1.11
C ILE A 5 -27.51 63.24 0.19
N SER A 6 -28.59 62.46 0.01
CA SER A 6 -28.98 61.37 0.92
C SER A 6 -28.46 60.05 0.36
N ALA A 7 -27.72 59.30 1.18
CA ALA A 7 -27.26 57.95 0.87
C ALA A 7 -28.30 56.92 1.36
N GLU A 8 -29.02 56.30 0.43
CA GLU A 8 -29.82 55.11 0.72
C GLU A 8 -29.15 53.83 0.18
N LYS A 9 -29.07 52.89 1.10
CA LYS A 9 -28.54 51.52 1.03
C LYS A 9 -29.01 50.78 -0.22
N ASN A 10 -28.07 50.24 -0.99
CA ASN A 10 -28.33 49.05 -1.79
C ASN A 10 -27.70 47.84 -1.10
N SER A 11 -28.57 47.01 -0.55
CA SER A 11 -28.28 45.66 -0.07
C SER A 11 -27.74 44.81 -1.22
N VAL A 12 -26.46 44.45 -1.16
CA VAL A 12 -25.94 43.36 -1.99
C VAL A 12 -26.28 42.07 -1.26
N SER A 13 -27.13 41.27 -1.90
CA SER A 13 -27.54 39.94 -1.49
C SER A 13 -26.33 39.02 -1.29
N ASN A 14 -26.29 38.39 -0.10
CA ASN A 14 -25.42 37.26 0.22
C ASN A 14 -25.91 35.99 -0.48
N ASP A 15 -25.79 35.93 -1.80
CA ASP A 15 -26.04 34.67 -2.51
C ASP A 15 -25.03 34.46 -3.62
N GLU A 16 -24.63 33.21 -3.80
CA GLU A 16 -23.60 32.68 -4.73
C GLU A 16 -22.14 32.65 -4.23
N MET A 17 -21.93 32.01 -3.08
CA MET A 17 -20.65 31.32 -2.85
C MET A 17 -20.72 29.95 -3.52
N ALA A 18 -20.53 29.93 -4.85
CA ALA A 18 -20.54 28.71 -5.65
C ALA A 18 -19.52 27.70 -5.09
N THR A 19 -20.02 26.60 -4.52
CA THR A 19 -19.25 25.42 -4.14
C THR A 19 -18.78 24.72 -5.42
N THR A 20 -17.69 25.18 -6.01
CA THR A 20 -17.06 24.49 -7.14
C THR A 20 -16.44 23.21 -6.61
N THR A 21 -17.06 22.07 -6.89
CA THR A 21 -16.43 20.76 -6.71
C THR A 21 -15.10 20.78 -7.49
N PRO A 22 -13.95 20.44 -6.87
CA PRO A 22 -12.69 20.44 -7.58
C PRO A 22 -12.76 19.51 -8.80
N GLU A 23 -12.36 20.01 -9.96
CA GLU A 23 -12.36 19.25 -11.21
C GLU A 23 -11.32 18.12 -11.15
N PHE A 24 -11.75 16.89 -11.43
CA PHE A 24 -10.86 15.74 -11.48
C PHE A 24 -10.25 15.57 -12.88
N TYR A 25 -8.97 15.91 -13.03
CA TYR A 25 -8.26 15.88 -14.31
C TYR A 25 -7.79 14.47 -14.72
N ARG A 26 -8.71 13.52 -14.94
CA ARG A 26 -8.39 12.11 -15.28
C ARG A 26 -7.31 11.98 -16.37
N LYS A 27 -7.41 12.73 -17.47
CA LYS A 27 -6.45 12.66 -18.58
C LYS A 27 -5.02 13.00 -18.16
N ARG A 28 -4.84 13.96 -17.24
CA ARG A 28 -3.52 14.35 -16.72
C ARG A 28 -2.95 13.26 -15.81
N HIS A 29 -3.76 12.65 -14.96
CA HIS A 29 -3.33 11.53 -14.13
C HIS A 29 -2.94 10.30 -14.95
N VAL A 30 -3.72 9.95 -15.97
CA VAL A 30 -3.35 8.88 -16.91
C VAL A 30 -2.00 9.18 -17.59
N ALA A 31 -1.80 10.41 -18.09
CA ALA A 31 -0.52 10.79 -18.69
C ALA A 31 0.65 10.72 -17.69
N TYR A 32 0.42 11.13 -16.43
CA TYR A 32 1.40 11.03 -15.36
C TYR A 32 1.80 9.57 -15.08
N PHE A 33 0.85 8.66 -14.88
CA PHE A 33 1.18 7.25 -14.63
C PHE A 33 1.81 6.59 -15.85
N LYS A 34 1.37 6.96 -17.07
CA LYS A 34 2.02 6.49 -18.30
C LYS A 34 3.49 6.90 -18.40
N PHE A 35 3.81 8.11 -17.96
CA PHE A 35 5.19 8.57 -17.91
C PHE A 35 6.04 7.76 -16.90
N ASN A 36 5.47 7.43 -15.74
CA ASN A 36 6.19 6.80 -14.64
C ASN A 36 6.44 5.28 -14.80
N TYR A 37 5.77 4.57 -15.72
CA TYR A 37 6.15 3.18 -16.02
C TYR A 37 7.33 3.07 -17.00
N GLY A 38 7.64 4.13 -17.74
CA GLY A 38 8.68 4.16 -18.77
C GLY A 38 10.05 4.54 -18.20
N VAL A 39 10.50 5.77 -18.46
CA VAL A 39 11.80 6.28 -18.01
C VAL A 39 11.62 7.12 -16.76
N LEU A 40 12.23 6.68 -15.66
CA LEU A 40 12.23 7.43 -14.40
C LEU A 40 13.34 8.50 -14.39
N PRO A 41 13.07 9.70 -13.87
CA PRO A 41 14.08 10.75 -13.75
C PRO A 41 15.18 10.38 -12.75
N HIS A 42 16.41 10.84 -12.98
CA HIS A 42 17.59 10.60 -12.12
C HIS A 42 17.36 10.94 -10.64
N ARG A 43 16.46 11.88 -10.33
CA ARG A 43 16.13 12.24 -8.94
C ARG A 43 15.52 11.08 -8.14
N LEU A 44 15.01 10.04 -8.81
CA LEU A 44 14.46 8.83 -8.18
C LEU A 44 15.50 7.69 -8.05
N LYS A 45 16.80 7.97 -8.24
CA LYS A 45 17.86 6.95 -8.13
C LYS A 45 17.87 6.22 -6.79
N ASP A 46 17.45 6.88 -5.71
CA ASP A 46 17.43 6.29 -4.37
C ASP A 46 16.34 5.19 -4.26
N LEU A 47 15.43 5.12 -5.23
CA LEU A 47 14.37 4.11 -5.35
C LEU A 47 14.73 3.01 -6.36
N ASP A 48 15.98 2.95 -6.85
CA ASP A 48 16.38 1.96 -7.87
C ASP A 48 16.21 0.51 -7.40
N VAL A 49 16.44 0.25 -6.10
CA VAL A 49 16.20 -1.07 -5.48
C VAL A 49 14.72 -1.43 -5.33
N SER A 50 13.82 -0.47 -5.56
CA SER A 50 12.37 -0.60 -5.38
C SER A 50 11.60 -0.33 -6.69
N ARG A 51 12.24 -0.50 -7.85
CA ARG A 51 11.62 -0.25 -9.16
C ARG A 51 10.34 -1.06 -9.38
N CYS A 52 10.29 -2.31 -8.90
CA CYS A 52 9.08 -3.13 -8.97
C CYS A 52 7.90 -2.47 -8.21
N MET A 53 8.17 -1.84 -7.07
CA MET A 53 7.17 -1.09 -6.31
C MET A 53 6.72 0.18 -7.06
N LEU A 54 7.63 0.89 -7.73
CA LEU A 54 7.27 2.06 -8.54
C LEU A 54 6.37 1.67 -9.72
N LEU A 55 6.69 0.57 -10.40
CA LEU A 55 5.83 0.04 -11.45
C LEU A 55 4.45 -0.31 -10.91
N TYR A 56 4.37 -0.97 -9.75
CA TYR A 56 3.10 -1.27 -9.10
C TYR A 56 2.26 -0.02 -8.83
N PHE A 57 2.84 1.06 -8.29
CA PHE A 57 2.08 2.29 -8.06
C PHE A 57 1.59 2.93 -9.36
N ALA A 58 2.40 2.91 -10.42
CA ALA A 58 1.99 3.41 -11.73
C ALA A 58 0.84 2.57 -12.32
N LEU A 59 0.93 1.24 -12.25
CA LEU A 59 -0.09 0.32 -12.75
C LEU A 59 -1.38 0.38 -11.93
N SER A 60 -1.27 0.39 -10.60
CA SER A 60 -2.42 0.53 -9.69
C SER A 60 -3.15 1.85 -9.91
N GLY A 61 -2.41 2.95 -10.10
CA GLY A 61 -3.00 4.24 -10.48
C GLY A 61 -3.74 4.19 -11.81
N LEU A 62 -3.20 3.50 -12.82
CA LEU A 62 -3.91 3.30 -14.10
C LEU A 62 -5.14 2.41 -13.94
N ASP A 63 -5.08 1.39 -13.10
CA ASP A 63 -6.17 0.43 -12.85
C ASP A 63 -7.36 1.10 -12.18
N VAL A 64 -7.12 1.87 -11.12
CA VAL A 64 -8.15 2.69 -10.44
C VAL A 64 -8.81 3.67 -11.40
N LEU A 65 -8.08 4.16 -12.42
CA LEU A 65 -8.63 5.06 -13.44
C LEU A 65 -9.33 4.32 -14.59
N GLY A 66 -9.31 2.99 -14.64
CA GLY A 66 -9.80 2.20 -15.78
C GLY A 66 -9.02 2.50 -17.06
N ALA A 67 -7.70 2.61 -16.94
CA ALA A 67 -6.80 3.09 -18.00
C ALA A 67 -5.68 2.10 -18.38
N VAL A 68 -5.62 0.92 -17.76
CA VAL A 68 -4.63 -0.13 -18.08
C VAL A 68 -4.75 -0.61 -19.53
N GLU A 69 -5.98 -0.75 -20.03
CA GLU A 69 -6.24 -1.13 -21.43
C GLU A 69 -5.74 -0.11 -22.45
N LEU A 70 -5.45 1.13 -22.02
CA LEU A 70 -4.88 2.17 -22.87
C LEU A 70 -3.37 2.00 -23.08
N LEU A 71 -2.72 1.05 -22.40
CA LEU A 71 -1.31 0.73 -22.61
C LEU A 71 -1.14 -0.05 -23.93
N PRO A 72 -0.07 0.19 -24.70
CA PRO A 72 0.27 -0.67 -25.83
C PRO A 72 0.43 -2.13 -25.39
N GLU A 73 -0.01 -3.08 -26.22
CA GLU A 73 0.10 -4.51 -25.89
C GLU A 73 1.56 -4.95 -25.70
N ASP A 74 2.46 -4.37 -26.48
CA ASP A 74 3.90 -4.65 -26.41
C ASP A 74 4.50 -4.15 -25.09
N ASP A 75 4.13 -2.94 -24.64
CA ASP A 75 4.51 -2.41 -23.32
C ASP A 75 4.05 -3.36 -22.20
N ARG A 76 2.79 -3.81 -22.24
CA ARG A 76 2.26 -4.75 -21.23
C ARG A 76 3.04 -6.06 -21.21
N ARG A 77 3.37 -6.60 -22.39
CA ARG A 77 4.17 -7.84 -22.52
C ARG A 77 5.57 -7.66 -21.95
N GLN A 78 6.25 -6.57 -22.31
CA GLN A 78 7.58 -6.24 -21.81
C GLN A 78 7.58 -6.07 -20.28
N MET A 79 6.54 -5.45 -19.70
CA MET A 79 6.38 -5.34 -18.25
C MET A 79 6.22 -6.70 -17.59
N ILE A 80 5.36 -7.58 -18.14
CA ILE A 80 5.17 -8.94 -17.63
C ILE A 80 6.49 -9.71 -17.65
N ASP A 81 7.21 -9.68 -18.77
CA ASP A 81 8.50 -10.38 -18.91
C ASP A 81 9.56 -9.81 -17.97
N TRP A 82 9.60 -8.48 -17.81
CA TRP A 82 10.49 -7.83 -16.86
C TRP A 82 10.17 -8.23 -15.42
N ILE A 83 8.90 -8.23 -15.00
CA ILE A 83 8.52 -8.65 -13.63
C ILE A 83 8.94 -10.11 -13.40
N TYR A 84 8.72 -11.01 -14.37
CA TYR A 84 9.15 -12.40 -14.24
C TYR A 84 10.67 -12.56 -14.18
N SER A 85 11.45 -11.68 -14.83
CA SER A 85 12.90 -11.69 -14.72
C SER A 85 13.42 -11.37 -13.30
N LEU A 86 12.58 -10.77 -12.45
CA LEU A 86 12.91 -10.45 -11.05
C LEU A 86 12.68 -11.62 -10.10
N GLN A 87 12.04 -12.69 -10.56
CA GLN A 87 11.76 -13.85 -9.74
C GLN A 87 13.06 -14.55 -9.32
N VAL A 88 13.25 -14.70 -8.02
CA VAL A 88 14.27 -15.54 -7.41
C VAL A 88 13.65 -16.92 -7.23
N VAL A 89 14.23 -17.93 -7.86
CA VAL A 89 13.80 -19.32 -7.74
C VAL A 89 14.86 -20.04 -6.93
N ASP A 90 14.42 -20.78 -5.92
CA ASP A 90 15.29 -21.65 -5.14
C ASP A 90 15.93 -22.71 -6.05
N ILE A 91 17.25 -22.71 -6.05
CA ILE A 91 18.06 -23.73 -6.72
C ILE A 91 18.54 -24.69 -5.62
N ASP A 92 18.29 -25.99 -5.80
CA ASP A 92 19.01 -27.02 -5.05
C ASP A 92 20.47 -26.91 -5.50
N ALA A 93 21.34 -26.31 -4.68
CA ALA A 93 22.70 -25.97 -5.07
C ALA A 93 23.59 -27.21 -5.32
N GLY A 94 23.10 -28.42 -5.03
CA GLY A 94 23.83 -29.68 -5.22
C GLY A 94 25.11 -29.80 -4.40
N ASP A 95 25.41 -28.81 -3.55
CA ASP A 95 26.64 -28.61 -2.80
C ASP A 95 26.54 -29.11 -1.35
N GLY A 96 25.45 -29.78 -1.01
CA GLY A 96 25.19 -30.31 0.33
C GLY A 96 24.71 -29.28 1.36
N ARG A 97 24.51 -27.99 0.97
CA ARG A 97 23.99 -26.93 1.87
C ARG A 97 22.47 -26.91 2.00
N GLY A 98 21.77 -27.86 1.35
CA GLY A 98 20.32 -27.95 1.31
C GLY A 98 19.68 -26.91 0.39
N ARG A 99 18.35 -26.91 0.32
CA ARG A 99 17.60 -25.94 -0.50
C ARG A 99 17.74 -24.54 0.08
N SER A 100 18.19 -23.60 -0.76
CA SER A 100 17.97 -22.19 -0.49
C SER A 100 16.47 -21.95 -0.33
N ARG A 101 16.06 -21.12 0.64
CA ARG A 101 14.67 -20.68 0.85
C ARG A 101 14.57 -19.19 0.55
N ARG A 102 15.21 -18.75 -0.54
CA ARG A 102 15.40 -17.37 -0.96
C ARG A 102 14.33 -16.90 -1.95
N GLY A 103 13.35 -17.75 -2.26
CA GLY A 103 12.31 -17.48 -3.25
C GLY A 103 11.51 -16.20 -3.03
N GLY A 104 10.96 -15.67 -4.12
CA GLY A 104 10.23 -14.40 -4.13
C GLY A 104 10.61 -13.54 -5.33
N PHE A 105 10.34 -12.24 -5.26
CA PHE A 105 10.77 -11.29 -6.27
C PHE A 105 11.75 -10.28 -5.67
N ARG A 106 12.77 -9.90 -6.46
CA ARG A 106 13.65 -8.77 -6.16
C ARG A 106 13.04 -7.47 -6.67
N GLY A 107 13.47 -6.32 -6.15
CA GLY A 107 12.92 -5.03 -6.59
C GLY A 107 13.51 -4.50 -7.91
N CYS A 108 14.71 -4.97 -8.29
CA CYS A 108 15.36 -4.65 -9.56
C CYS A 108 16.39 -5.73 -9.98
N PRO A 109 16.78 -5.81 -11.27
CA PRO A 109 17.75 -6.81 -11.74
C PRO A 109 19.15 -6.66 -11.12
N SER A 110 19.52 -5.43 -10.74
CA SER A 110 20.87 -5.09 -10.27
C SER A 110 21.11 -5.34 -8.79
N PHE A 111 20.14 -5.87 -8.05
CA PHE A 111 20.21 -6.02 -6.59
C PHE A 111 21.37 -6.92 -6.13
N ALA A 112 21.48 -8.11 -6.73
CA ALA A 112 22.59 -9.04 -6.54
C ALA A 112 22.73 -9.93 -7.78
N PRO A 113 23.95 -10.42 -8.10
CA PRO A 113 24.14 -11.40 -9.16
C PRO A 113 23.32 -12.66 -8.90
N ALA A 114 22.80 -13.29 -9.96
CA ALA A 114 22.04 -14.53 -9.85
C ALA A 114 22.85 -15.61 -9.09
N GLY A 115 22.27 -16.17 -8.03
CA GLY A 115 22.91 -17.20 -7.21
C GLY A 115 23.89 -16.69 -6.15
N HIS A 116 24.07 -15.37 -6.00
CA HIS A 116 24.82 -14.80 -4.87
C HIS A 116 24.10 -15.06 -3.55
N ASP A 117 24.84 -15.11 -2.44
CA ASP A 117 24.28 -15.21 -1.08
C ASP A 117 23.34 -14.05 -0.68
N TYR A 118 23.27 -12.99 -1.49
CA TYR A 118 22.36 -11.86 -1.28
C TYR A 118 21.21 -11.83 -2.30
N ASP A 119 21.18 -12.78 -3.24
CA ASP A 119 20.09 -12.92 -4.20
C ASP A 119 18.90 -13.61 -3.53
N ALA A 120 18.09 -12.80 -2.84
CA ALA A 120 16.90 -13.24 -2.16
C ALA A 120 15.71 -12.34 -2.50
N GLY A 121 14.52 -12.94 -2.50
CA GLY A 121 13.28 -12.20 -2.60
C GLY A 121 13.12 -11.22 -1.43
N HIS A 122 12.41 -10.13 -1.70
CA HIS A 122 11.93 -9.20 -0.69
C HIS A 122 10.42 -9.28 -0.65
N ILE A 123 9.82 -9.52 0.52
CA ILE A 123 8.40 -9.86 0.62
C ILE A 123 7.47 -8.78 0.06
N THR A 124 7.81 -7.50 0.25
CA THR A 124 7.08 -6.38 -0.37
C THR A 124 7.21 -6.36 -1.88
N MET A 125 8.36 -6.74 -2.44
CA MET A 125 8.56 -6.81 -3.89
C MET A 125 7.83 -8.01 -4.48
N THR A 126 7.77 -9.13 -3.75
CA THR A 126 6.89 -10.26 -4.09
C THR A 126 5.43 -9.84 -4.17
N TYR A 127 4.92 -9.14 -3.14
CA TYR A 127 3.55 -8.62 -3.15
C TYR A 127 3.28 -7.70 -4.36
N THR A 128 4.12 -6.68 -4.57
CA THR A 128 3.92 -5.72 -5.66
C THR A 128 4.08 -6.35 -7.04
N ALA A 129 4.97 -7.33 -7.21
CA ALA A 129 5.13 -8.09 -8.45
C ALA A 129 3.86 -8.88 -8.79
N LEU A 130 3.31 -9.64 -7.82
CA LEU A 130 2.10 -10.44 -8.03
C LEU A 130 0.90 -9.54 -8.36
N CYS A 131 0.70 -8.44 -7.62
CA CYS A 131 -0.37 -7.50 -7.92
C CYS A 131 -0.19 -6.84 -9.30
N SER A 132 1.04 -6.48 -9.68
CA SER A 132 1.32 -5.90 -11.01
C SER A 132 1.01 -6.86 -12.15
N LEU A 133 1.35 -8.14 -11.99
CA LEU A 133 1.01 -9.19 -12.96
C LEU A 133 -0.51 -9.33 -13.12
N LEU A 134 -1.25 -9.35 -12.00
CA LEU A 134 -2.71 -9.42 -12.03
C LEU A 134 -3.36 -8.20 -12.68
N ILE A 135 -2.88 -6.99 -12.38
CA ILE A 135 -3.35 -5.75 -13.01
C ILE A 135 -3.12 -5.80 -14.52
N LEU A 136 -2.00 -6.38 -14.98
CA LEU A 136 -1.68 -6.55 -16.39
C LEU A 136 -2.47 -7.69 -17.08
N GLY A 137 -3.38 -8.37 -16.36
CA GLY A 137 -4.21 -9.45 -16.89
C GLY A 137 -3.49 -10.80 -16.99
N ASN A 138 -2.35 -10.98 -16.33
CA ASN A 138 -1.65 -12.27 -16.28
C ASN A 138 -2.26 -13.19 -15.19
N ASP A 139 -2.23 -14.49 -15.42
CA ASP A 139 -2.83 -15.55 -14.59
C ASP A 139 -1.88 -16.18 -13.56
N LEU A 140 -0.67 -15.62 -13.43
CA LEU A 140 0.41 -16.08 -12.55
C LEU A 140 0.95 -17.48 -12.90
N ASP A 141 0.78 -17.96 -14.14
CA ASP A 141 1.22 -19.27 -14.60
C ASP A 141 2.73 -19.52 -14.48
N ARG A 142 3.56 -18.50 -14.74
CA ARG A 142 5.03 -18.57 -14.67
C ARG A 142 5.57 -18.30 -13.26
N VAL A 143 4.71 -18.12 -12.25
CA VAL A 143 5.14 -17.98 -10.86
C VAL A 143 5.51 -19.36 -10.31
N ASN A 144 6.76 -19.50 -9.84
CA ASN A 144 7.19 -20.65 -9.06
C ASN A 144 6.60 -20.54 -7.65
N ARG A 145 5.32 -20.94 -7.52
CA ARG A 145 4.54 -20.83 -6.28
C ARG A 145 5.26 -21.50 -5.11
N ARG A 146 5.85 -22.67 -5.34
CA ARG A 146 6.61 -23.40 -4.32
C ARG A 146 7.72 -22.55 -3.74
N SER A 147 8.58 -21.98 -4.60
CA SER A 147 9.72 -21.19 -4.14
C SER A 147 9.27 -19.92 -3.42
N VAL A 148 8.25 -19.24 -3.94
CA VAL A 148 7.69 -18.05 -3.27
C VAL A 148 7.15 -18.39 -1.87
N LEU A 149 6.38 -19.47 -1.73
CA LEU A 149 5.78 -19.88 -0.47
C LEU A 149 6.82 -20.37 0.56
N GLU A 150 7.83 -21.12 0.12
CA GLU A 150 8.96 -21.50 0.99
C GLU A 150 9.79 -20.29 1.42
N GLY A 151 9.96 -19.30 0.52
CA GLY A 151 10.58 -18.02 0.83
C GLY A 151 9.80 -17.25 1.89
N VAL A 152 8.48 -17.10 1.73
CA VAL A 152 7.61 -16.47 2.75
C VAL A 152 7.70 -17.21 4.08
N LYS A 153 7.63 -18.54 4.07
CA LYS A 153 7.73 -19.36 5.29
C LYS A 153 9.04 -19.14 6.04
N ALA A 154 10.14 -18.99 5.32
CA ALA A 154 11.45 -18.75 5.91
C ALA A 154 11.61 -17.35 6.54
N LEU A 155 10.72 -16.41 6.24
CA LEU A 155 10.75 -15.06 6.79
C LEU A 155 10.03 -14.93 8.14
N GLN A 156 9.21 -15.91 8.53
CA GLN A 156 8.50 -15.85 9.80
C GLN A 156 9.43 -16.10 10.99
N LEU A 157 9.42 -15.19 11.96
CA LEU A 157 10.21 -15.24 13.17
C LEU A 157 9.49 -15.99 14.30
N PRO A 158 10.21 -16.39 15.38
CA PRO A 158 9.61 -17.08 16.52
C PRO A 158 8.48 -16.32 17.23
N ASP A 159 8.51 -14.99 17.17
CA ASP A 159 7.50 -14.08 17.73
C ASP A 159 6.26 -13.90 16.83
N GLY A 160 6.24 -14.55 15.67
CA GLY A 160 5.15 -14.49 14.69
C GLY A 160 5.30 -13.42 13.62
N SER A 161 6.17 -12.43 13.82
CA SER A 161 6.43 -11.38 12.83
C SER A 161 7.15 -11.92 11.59
N PHE A 162 7.13 -11.14 10.50
CA PHE A 162 7.83 -11.49 9.26
C PHE A 162 8.97 -10.51 8.99
N MET A 163 10.15 -11.05 8.66
CA MET A 163 11.25 -10.28 8.10
C MET A 163 10.95 -9.85 6.67
N ASN A 164 11.56 -8.76 6.22
CA ASN A 164 11.42 -8.28 4.84
C ASN A 164 12.19 -9.11 3.80
N THR A 165 13.33 -9.70 4.19
CA THR A 165 14.18 -10.58 3.36
C THR A 165 15.00 -11.54 4.24
N LEU A 166 15.51 -12.64 3.66
CA LEU A 166 16.29 -13.66 4.39
C LEU A 166 17.61 -13.13 4.95
N ASN A 167 18.18 -12.11 4.32
CA ASN A 167 19.51 -11.61 4.65
C ASN A 167 19.53 -10.67 5.87
N GLY A 168 18.42 -10.61 6.61
CA GLY A 168 18.23 -9.66 7.70
C GLY A 168 17.64 -8.34 7.24
N GLY A 169 17.14 -7.55 8.19
CA GLY A 169 16.43 -6.31 7.93
C GLY A 169 15.40 -6.00 9.01
N GLU A 170 14.23 -5.55 8.60
CA GLU A 170 13.13 -5.16 9.48
C GLU A 170 12.01 -6.20 9.50
N ASN A 171 11.24 -6.21 10.60
CA ASN A 171 10.07 -7.06 10.83
C ASN A 171 8.95 -6.24 11.47
N ASP A 172 7.88 -5.95 10.76
CA ASP A 172 6.77 -5.14 11.25
C ASP A 172 5.48 -5.50 10.52
N LEU A 173 4.36 -4.86 10.87
CA LEU A 173 3.05 -5.18 10.30
C LEU A 173 2.98 -5.05 8.76
N ARG A 174 3.85 -4.25 8.11
CA ARG A 174 3.89 -4.16 6.63
C ARG A 174 4.26 -5.52 6.02
N PHE A 175 5.23 -6.20 6.61
CA PHE A 175 5.69 -7.51 6.13
C PHE A 175 4.71 -8.62 6.52
N MET A 176 4.04 -8.48 7.67
CA MET A 176 2.90 -9.34 8.03
C MET A 176 1.81 -9.30 6.95
N TYR A 177 1.39 -8.09 6.54
CA TYR A 177 0.40 -7.92 5.48
C TYR A 177 0.90 -8.49 4.15
N CYS A 178 2.14 -8.20 3.75
CA CYS A 178 2.70 -8.75 2.52
C CYS A 178 2.72 -10.28 2.54
N ALA A 179 3.05 -10.93 3.66
CA ALA A 179 3.02 -12.38 3.81
C ALA A 179 1.61 -12.93 3.61
N CYS A 180 0.63 -12.38 4.33
CA CYS A 180 -0.77 -12.81 4.26
C CYS A 180 -1.38 -12.59 2.87
N ALA A 181 -1.05 -11.46 2.22
CA ALA A 181 -1.51 -11.13 0.89
C ALA A 181 -0.88 -12.07 -0.16
N VAL A 182 0.43 -12.30 -0.14
CA VAL A 182 1.10 -13.24 -1.06
C VAL A 182 0.52 -14.65 -0.91
N ALA A 183 0.36 -15.14 0.33
CA ALA A 183 -0.23 -16.43 0.61
C ALA A 183 -1.66 -16.54 0.04
N SER A 184 -2.47 -15.49 0.19
CA SER A 184 -3.85 -15.46 -0.31
C SER A 184 -3.93 -15.36 -1.84
N LEU A 185 -3.10 -14.52 -2.47
CA LEU A 185 -2.99 -14.40 -3.94
C LEU A 185 -2.58 -15.73 -4.60
N LEU A 186 -1.70 -16.49 -3.94
CA LEU A 186 -1.30 -17.82 -4.39
C LEU A 186 -2.22 -18.96 -3.91
N ARG A 187 -3.27 -18.62 -3.14
CA ARG A 187 -4.27 -19.55 -2.59
C ARG A 187 -3.66 -20.67 -1.73
N ASP A 188 -2.58 -20.37 -1.01
CA ASP A 188 -1.92 -21.30 -0.12
C ASP A 188 -1.41 -20.56 1.14
N ARG A 189 -2.04 -20.85 2.27
CA ARG A 189 -1.71 -20.26 3.58
C ARG A 189 -0.83 -21.18 4.45
N SER A 190 -0.42 -22.33 3.94
CA SER A 190 0.41 -23.31 4.68
C SER A 190 1.83 -22.82 5.00
N CYS A 191 2.24 -21.70 4.39
CA CYS A 191 3.51 -21.03 4.67
C CYS A 191 3.49 -20.15 5.93
N ILE A 192 2.34 -19.93 6.58
CA ILE A 192 2.19 -19.05 7.74
C ILE A 192 1.78 -19.86 8.97
N ASP A 193 2.55 -19.76 10.06
CA ASP A 193 2.09 -20.09 11.41
C ASP A 193 1.06 -19.04 11.81
N ARG A 194 -0.22 -19.41 11.65
CA ARG A 194 -1.36 -18.51 11.76
C ARG A 194 -1.53 -17.99 13.18
N GLU A 195 -1.41 -18.87 14.17
CA GLU A 195 -1.63 -18.54 15.57
C GLU A 195 -0.59 -17.50 16.04
N LYS A 196 0.69 -17.72 15.73
CA LYS A 196 1.73 -16.74 16.05
C LYS A 196 1.58 -15.43 15.29
N ALA A 197 1.14 -15.49 14.03
CA ALA A 197 0.90 -14.27 13.26
C ALA A 197 -0.21 -13.41 13.90
N ILE A 198 -1.30 -14.04 14.35
CA ILE A 198 -2.39 -13.36 15.06
C ILE A 198 -1.89 -12.78 16.39
N GLU A 199 -1.12 -13.55 17.17
CA GLU A 199 -0.52 -13.09 18.43
C GLU A 199 0.36 -11.85 18.21
N PHE A 200 1.21 -11.85 17.19
CA PHE A 200 2.03 -10.69 16.83
C PHE A 200 1.18 -9.47 16.47
N ILE A 201 0.15 -9.64 15.63
CA ILE A 201 -0.73 -8.52 15.24
C ILE A 201 -1.42 -7.92 16.46
N LEU A 202 -1.98 -8.76 17.34
CA LEU A 202 -2.67 -8.30 18.56
C LEU A 202 -1.70 -7.62 19.55
N SER A 203 -0.43 -8.06 19.60
CA SER A 203 0.60 -7.41 20.42
C SER A 203 0.97 -6.00 19.94
N CYS A 204 0.58 -5.62 18.72
CA CYS A 204 0.79 -4.27 18.18
C CYS A 204 -0.34 -3.28 18.52
N VAL A 205 -1.42 -3.75 19.18
CA VAL A 205 -2.52 -2.90 19.63
C VAL A 205 -2.08 -2.05 20.82
N ASN A 206 -2.40 -0.76 20.77
CA ASN A 206 -2.04 0.22 21.80
C ASN A 206 -3.24 0.62 22.66
N TYR A 207 -2.94 1.33 23.75
CA TYR A 207 -3.93 1.83 24.72
C TYR A 207 -4.97 2.78 24.10
N ASP A 208 -4.65 3.44 22.99
CA ASP A 208 -5.54 4.37 22.29
C ASP A 208 -6.50 3.67 21.33
N GLY A 209 -6.44 2.33 21.26
CA GLY A 209 -7.24 1.49 20.35
C GLY A 209 -6.64 1.34 18.95
N GLY A 210 -5.58 2.09 18.61
CA GLY A 210 -4.86 1.97 17.34
C GLY A 210 -3.82 0.84 17.36
N MET A 211 -3.06 0.73 16.27
CA MET A 211 -1.94 -0.23 16.14
C MET A 211 -0.65 0.47 15.72
N GLY A 212 0.45 0.13 16.38
CA GLY A 212 1.81 0.48 15.96
C GLY A 212 2.36 -0.47 14.91
N THR A 213 3.43 -0.10 14.20
CA THR A 213 4.08 -1.01 13.24
C THR A 213 4.70 -2.24 13.92
N ARG A 214 5.08 -2.08 15.19
CA ARG A 214 5.59 -3.11 16.11
C ARG A 214 4.98 -2.91 17.49
N PRO A 215 5.08 -3.91 18.40
CA PRO A 215 4.68 -3.74 19.80
C PRO A 215 5.35 -2.52 20.43
N GLY A 216 4.54 -1.66 21.06
CA GLY A 216 4.99 -0.41 21.68
C GLY A 216 5.26 0.75 20.71
N GLY A 217 5.12 0.57 19.40
CA GLY A 217 5.21 1.66 18.43
C GLY A 217 3.98 2.56 18.45
N GLU A 218 4.13 3.84 18.10
CA GLU A 218 3.02 4.81 18.00
C GLU A 218 1.94 4.31 17.01
N SER A 219 0.67 4.46 17.40
CA SER A 219 -0.46 4.10 16.55
C SER A 219 -0.45 4.87 15.23
N HIS A 220 -0.56 4.13 14.12
CA HIS A 220 -0.42 4.68 12.77
C HIS A 220 -1.42 4.06 11.79
N GLY A 221 -2.02 4.87 10.92
CA GLY A 221 -3.06 4.44 9.98
C GLY A 221 -2.60 3.30 9.06
N GLY A 222 -1.36 3.38 8.56
CA GLY A 222 -0.79 2.29 7.75
C GLY A 222 -0.57 0.99 8.53
N ALA A 223 -0.23 1.08 9.82
CA ALA A 223 -0.07 -0.09 10.67
C ALA A 223 -1.43 -0.73 11.01
N VAL A 224 -2.44 0.10 11.29
CA VAL A 224 -3.82 -0.33 11.45
C VAL A 224 -4.33 -1.05 10.20
N TYR A 225 -4.14 -0.47 9.01
CA TYR A 225 -4.50 -1.12 7.75
C TYR A 225 -3.83 -2.50 7.63
N CYS A 226 -2.51 -2.55 7.82
CA CYS A 226 -1.75 -3.80 7.68
C CYS A 226 -2.22 -4.86 8.69
N GLY A 227 -2.44 -4.49 9.96
CA GLY A 227 -2.89 -5.42 11.00
C GLY A 227 -4.30 -5.96 10.73
N VAL A 228 -5.27 -5.08 10.46
CA VAL A 228 -6.67 -5.47 10.20
C VAL A 228 -6.78 -6.31 8.93
N ALA A 229 -6.15 -5.88 7.84
CA ALA A 229 -6.16 -6.65 6.59
C ALA A 229 -5.51 -8.03 6.76
N SER A 230 -4.42 -8.12 7.54
CA SER A 230 -3.79 -9.41 7.84
C SER A 230 -4.70 -10.33 8.65
N LEU A 231 -5.38 -9.83 9.69
CA LEU A 231 -6.33 -10.63 10.47
C LEU A 231 -7.45 -11.18 9.58
N HIS A 232 -8.00 -10.33 8.71
CA HIS A 232 -9.02 -10.76 7.77
C HIS A 232 -8.52 -11.84 6.81
N LEU A 233 -7.35 -11.65 6.20
CA LEU A 233 -6.73 -12.65 5.32
C LEU A 233 -6.38 -13.95 6.06
N LEU A 234 -6.17 -13.91 7.38
CA LEU A 234 -5.98 -15.09 8.22
C LEU A 234 -7.31 -15.72 8.69
N GLY A 235 -8.46 -15.13 8.36
CA GLY A 235 -9.76 -15.57 8.85
C GLY A 235 -9.86 -15.45 10.37
N ALA A 236 -9.32 -14.37 10.94
CA ALA A 236 -9.38 -14.03 12.35
C ALA A 236 -10.27 -12.80 12.55
N GLU A 237 -11.08 -12.81 13.59
CA GLU A 237 -11.93 -11.69 13.97
C GLU A 237 -11.35 -10.96 15.19
N LEU A 238 -11.56 -9.65 15.23
CA LEU A 238 -11.26 -8.84 16.42
C LEU A 238 -12.35 -9.03 17.47
N GLU A 239 -11.95 -9.11 18.73
CA GLU A 239 -12.88 -9.02 19.86
C GLU A 239 -13.74 -7.75 19.75
N PRO A 240 -15.05 -7.80 20.06
CA PRO A 240 -15.97 -6.68 19.85
C PRO A 240 -15.51 -5.35 20.45
N SER A 241 -14.99 -5.37 21.67
CA SER A 241 -14.50 -4.17 22.37
C SER A 241 -13.28 -3.56 21.68
N LEU A 242 -12.36 -4.40 21.19
CA LEU A 242 -11.19 -3.94 20.43
C LEU A 242 -11.61 -3.37 19.07
N LYS A 243 -12.58 -4.01 18.40
CA LYS A 243 -13.13 -3.51 17.15
C LYS A 243 -13.76 -2.12 17.32
N GLU A 244 -14.53 -1.91 18.38
CA GLU A 244 -15.11 -0.60 18.71
C GLU A 244 -14.04 0.46 19.00
N ALA A 245 -13.03 0.12 19.83
CA ALA A 245 -11.92 1.03 20.13
C ALA A 245 -11.15 1.43 18.86
N LEU A 246 -10.89 0.47 17.97
CA LEU A 246 -10.21 0.71 16.70
C LEU A 246 -11.05 1.57 15.75
N GLN A 247 -12.37 1.34 15.69
CA GLN A 247 -13.30 2.19 14.93
C GLN A 247 -13.28 3.63 15.45
N MET A 248 -13.32 3.82 16.76
CA MET A 248 -13.19 5.13 17.38
C MET A 248 -11.84 5.79 17.05
N TRP A 249 -10.74 5.03 17.12
CA TRP A 249 -9.42 5.53 16.75
C TRP A 249 -9.37 6.01 15.30
N CYS A 250 -9.94 5.24 14.35
CA CYS A 250 -10.02 5.59 12.93
C CYS A 250 -10.91 6.82 12.70
N MET A 251 -12.09 6.90 13.34
CA MET A 251 -12.96 8.08 13.24
C MET A 251 -12.30 9.33 13.80
N ALA A 252 -11.51 9.21 14.87
CA ALA A 252 -10.74 10.32 15.41
C ALA A 252 -9.57 10.79 14.51
N ARG A 253 -9.36 10.16 13.33
CA ARG A 253 -8.42 10.64 12.31
C ARG A 253 -9.06 11.52 11.26
N THR A 254 -10.39 11.62 11.20
CA THR A 254 -11.07 12.57 10.32
C THR A 254 -10.97 13.98 10.89
N PHE A 255 -10.53 14.95 10.09
CA PHE A 255 -10.60 16.36 10.50
C PHE A 255 -12.05 16.86 10.44
N SER A 256 -12.54 17.39 11.56
CA SER A 256 -13.87 17.99 11.66
C SER A 256 -13.97 19.36 11.00
N GLU A 257 -12.84 20.05 10.76
CA GLU A 257 -12.82 21.41 10.21
C GLU A 257 -12.16 21.47 8.83
N GLY A 258 -12.99 21.62 7.79
CA GLY A 258 -12.59 22.20 6.51
C GLY A 258 -11.92 21.27 5.49
N THR A 259 -11.12 20.29 5.88
CA THR A 259 -10.29 19.57 4.89
C THR A 259 -10.84 18.21 4.44
N GLY A 260 -11.73 17.58 5.22
CA GLY A 260 -12.31 16.25 4.93
C GLY A 260 -11.28 15.13 4.69
N GLY A 261 -10.02 15.36 5.05
CA GLY A 261 -8.93 14.40 4.95
C GLY A 261 -8.71 13.62 6.25
N PHE A 262 -7.76 12.69 6.20
CA PHE A 262 -7.34 11.90 7.35
C PHE A 262 -5.90 12.26 7.76
N GLN A 263 -5.63 12.26 9.06
CA GLN A 263 -4.25 12.24 9.57
C GLN A 263 -3.80 10.81 9.85
N GLY A 264 -2.55 10.48 9.50
CA GLY A 264 -2.00 9.15 9.73
C GLY A 264 -1.76 8.80 11.21
N ARG A 265 -1.62 9.81 12.08
CA ARG A 265 -1.37 9.68 13.54
C ARG A 265 -2.02 10.83 14.30
N PRO A 266 -2.29 10.70 15.62
CA PRO A 266 -2.67 11.81 16.48
C PRO A 266 -1.71 13.01 16.35
N ASN A 267 -2.25 14.24 16.31
CA ASN A 267 -1.48 15.50 16.29
C ASN A 267 -0.42 15.63 15.18
N LYS A 268 -0.60 14.93 14.05
CA LYS A 268 0.22 15.14 12.85
C LYS A 268 -0.56 15.89 11.80
N ASP A 269 0.17 16.67 11.01
CA ASP A 269 -0.38 17.36 9.85
C ASP A 269 -1.08 16.38 8.91
N PHE A 270 -2.00 16.90 8.10
CA PHE A 270 -2.61 16.15 7.02
C PHE A 270 -1.53 15.50 6.14
N VAL A 271 -1.76 14.24 5.79
CA VAL A 271 -0.91 13.50 4.86
C VAL A 271 -1.66 13.45 3.53
N ASP A 272 -1.26 14.25 2.55
CA ASP A 272 -1.42 13.81 1.16
C ASP A 272 -0.42 12.67 0.91
N GLU A 273 -0.70 11.79 -0.04
CA GLU A 273 0.13 10.61 -0.33
C GLU A 273 1.60 10.94 -0.68
N PHE A 274 1.98 12.22 -0.78
CA PHE A 274 3.29 12.69 -1.26
C PHE A 274 4.21 13.26 -0.18
N GLY A 275 3.82 13.27 1.10
CA GLY A 275 4.72 13.66 2.20
C GLY A 275 5.28 15.08 2.10
N GLY A 276 4.62 15.95 1.33
CA GLY A 276 5.01 17.34 1.16
C GLY A 276 4.32 18.22 2.20
N GLN A 277 5.10 18.89 3.06
CA GLN A 277 4.61 20.09 3.75
C GLN A 277 4.32 21.17 2.70
N GLN A 278 3.13 21.16 2.13
CA GLN A 278 2.58 22.34 1.46
C GLN A 278 1.22 22.67 2.07
N ASN A 279 1.19 23.81 2.74
CA ASN A 279 0.01 24.51 3.20
C ASN A 279 -0.94 24.79 2.02
N TYR A 280 -1.79 23.85 1.66
CA TYR A 280 -3.01 24.13 0.91
C TYR A 280 -4.15 24.23 1.91
N GLN A 281 -4.60 25.46 2.16
CA GLN A 281 -5.91 25.69 2.76
C GLN A 281 -6.99 25.20 1.79
N LEU A 282 -7.29 23.91 1.83
CA LEU A 282 -8.45 23.34 1.16
C LEU A 282 -9.68 23.64 2.02
N LYS A 283 -10.57 24.48 1.49
CA LYS A 283 -11.84 24.82 2.13
C LYS A 283 -12.83 23.66 2.02
N LYS A 284 -13.60 23.48 3.10
CA LYS A 284 -14.70 22.54 3.35
C LYS A 284 -14.93 21.49 2.26
N VAL A 285 -14.35 20.31 2.47
CA VAL A 285 -14.78 19.08 1.80
C VAL A 285 -16.12 18.61 2.38
N ASP A 286 -17.02 18.24 1.48
CA ASP A 286 -18.39 17.76 1.70
C ASP A 286 -18.43 16.55 2.66
N PRO A 287 -19.34 16.52 3.66
CA PRO A 287 -19.57 15.36 4.53
C PRO A 287 -19.93 14.04 3.80
N ALA A 288 -20.20 14.08 2.49
CA ALA A 288 -20.57 12.91 1.71
C ALA A 288 -19.42 11.98 1.28
N LEU A 289 -18.14 12.26 1.62
CA LEU A 289 -17.01 11.37 1.31
C LEU A 289 -16.91 10.17 2.27
N ASN A 290 -17.93 9.30 2.24
CA ASN A 290 -17.95 7.96 2.85
C ASN A 290 -17.00 6.95 2.16
N VAL A 291 -16.03 7.42 1.37
CA VAL A 291 -15.21 6.61 0.45
C VAL A 291 -14.21 5.71 1.21
N SER A 292 -13.83 6.08 2.43
CA SER A 292 -12.82 5.33 3.23
C SER A 292 -13.32 3.97 3.73
N VAL A 293 -14.61 3.83 4.04
CA VAL A 293 -15.17 2.59 4.61
C VAL A 293 -15.44 1.54 3.53
N ASP A 294 -15.89 1.96 2.34
CA ASP A 294 -16.18 1.03 1.26
C ASP A 294 -14.92 0.56 0.51
N ALA A 295 -13.85 1.35 0.50
CA ALA A 295 -12.54 0.90 0.02
C ALA A 295 -11.95 -0.20 0.94
N LEU A 296 -12.11 -0.04 2.26
CA LEU A 296 -11.76 -1.07 3.24
C LEU A 296 -12.61 -2.33 3.07
N LYS A 297 -13.92 -2.20 2.84
CA LYS A 297 -14.80 -3.37 2.60
C LYS A 297 -14.43 -4.14 1.33
N ARG A 298 -14.10 -3.47 0.22
CA ARG A 298 -13.73 -4.15 -1.04
C ARG A 298 -12.42 -4.93 -0.95
N VAL A 299 -11.46 -4.46 -0.15
CA VAL A 299 -10.21 -5.19 0.12
C VAL A 299 -10.45 -6.41 1.03
N LEU A 300 -11.52 -6.41 1.82
CA LEU A 300 -11.92 -7.47 2.75
C LEU A 300 -13.04 -8.38 2.18
N GLU A 301 -13.37 -8.27 0.90
CA GLU A 301 -14.37 -9.11 0.22
C GLU A 301 -13.75 -9.98 -0.90
N LEU A 302 -12.41 -9.98 -1.03
CA LEU A 302 -11.60 -10.83 -1.93
C LEU A 302 -10.83 -11.89 -1.14
#